data_AF-A0A0Q9KVW4-F1
#
_entry.id   AF-A0A0Q9KVW4-F1
#
_cell.length_a   1.000
_cell.length_b   1.000
_cell.length_c   1.000
_cell.angle_alpha   90.00
_cell.angle_beta   90.00
_cell.angle_gamma   90.00
#
_symmetry.space_group_name_H-M   'P 1'
#
loop_
_entity.id
_entity.type
_entity.pdbx_description
1 polymer ?
#
loop_
_entity_poly.entity_id
_entity_poly.type
_entity_poly.pdbx_seq_one_letter_code
_entity_poly.pdbx_strand_id
1 'polypeptide(L)' 'MHIGDYLGQVVVLELSTMATHEGVLEPVEDSEISDYVRVRNGSEMWLLPVKDIVKVTPVQSKSFTIK' A
#
# COMPACT_ATOMS: atom_id res chain seq x y z
N MET A 1 -12.07 0.35 -7.53
CA MET A 1 -11.16 -0.06 -6.45
C MET A 1 -10.90 1.17 -5.60
N HIS A 2 -11.21 1.12 -4.31
CA HIS A 2 -10.91 2.22 -3.39
C HIS A 2 -9.67 1.85 -2.58
N ILE A 3 -8.56 2.56 -2.80
CA ILE A 3 -7.30 2.26 -2.12
C ILE A 3 -7.40 2.42 -0.59
N GLY A 4 -8.34 3.24 -0.12
CA GLY A 4 -8.67 3.44 1.29
C GLY A 4 -9.07 2.15 2.03
N ASP A 5 -9.63 1.17 1.32
CA ASP A 5 -10.07 -0.10 1.91
C ASP A 5 -8.90 -0.95 2.44
N TYR A 6 -7.67 -0.61 2.03
CA TYR A 6 -6.45 -1.35 2.37
C TYR A 6 -5.56 -0.62 3.38
N LEU A 7 -5.98 0.53 3.90
CA LEU A 7 -5.22 1.27 4.91
C LEU A 7 -4.96 0.41 6.15
N GLY A 8 -3.72 0.45 6.63
CA GLY A 8 -3.24 -0.35 7.77
C GLY A 8 -2.91 -1.81 7.42
N GLN A 9 -3.17 -2.28 6.20
CA GLN A 9 -2.86 -3.64 5.78
C GLN A 9 -1.48 -3.71 5.11
N VAL A 10 -0.84 -4.87 5.21
CA VAL A 10 0.32 -5.19 4.37
C VAL A 10 -0.19 -5.48 2.97
N VAL A 11 0.32 -4.76 1.97
CA VAL A 11 -0.09 -4.88 0.57
C VAL A 11 1.11 -4.96 -0.34
N VAL A 12 0.91 -5.57 -1.50
CA VAL A 12 1.77 -5.41 -2.68
C VAL A 12 1.05 -4.49 -3.66
N LEU A 13 1.68 -3.37 -3.98
CA LEU A 13 1.24 -2.42 -5.00
C LEU A 13 1.98 -2.67 -6.30
N GLU A 14 1.25 -2.65 -7.41
CA GLU A 14 1.80 -2.63 -8.75
C GLU A 14 1.52 -1.25 -9.36
N LEU A 15 2.57 -0.63 -9.89
CA LEU A 15 2.48 0.66 -10.57
C LEU A 15 2.32 0.48 -12.08
N SER A 16 1.84 1.52 -12.77
CA SER A 16 1.75 1.58 -14.23
C SER A 16 3.10 1.38 -14.93
N THR A 17 4.20 1.66 -14.22
CA THR A 17 5.57 1.41 -14.65
C THR A 17 6.01 -0.05 -14.54
N MET A 18 5.12 -0.95 -14.08
CA MET A 18 5.40 -2.36 -13.72
C MET A 18 6.29 -2.52 -12.47
N ALA A 19 6.63 -1.42 -11.79
CA ALA A 19 7.32 -1.49 -10.50
C ALA A 19 6.37 -2.03 -9.42
N THR A 20 6.93 -2.80 -8.48
CA THR A 20 6.18 -3.35 -7.35
C THR A 20 6.74 -2.87 -6.01
N HIS A 21 5.86 -2.57 -5.07
CA HIS A 21 6.20 -2.13 -3.72
C HIS A 21 5.38 -2.92 -2.70
N GLU A 22 6.07 -3.57 -1.76
CA GLU A 22 5.44 -4.27 -0.66
C GLU A 22 5.65 -3.52 0.64
N GLY A 23 4.58 -3.36 1.42
CA GLY A 23 4.66 -2.76 2.75
C GLY A 23 3.28 -2.49 3.36
N VAL A 24 3.27 -1.86 4.52
CA VAL A 24 2.05 -1.38 5.18
C VAL A 24 1.57 -0.13 4.45
N LEU A 25 0.31 -0.13 4.03
CA LEU A 25 -0.33 1.04 3.42
C LEU A 25 -0.78 2.03 4.49
N GLU A 26 -0.31 3.26 4.42
CA GLU A 26 -0.58 4.32 5.39
C GLU A 26 -1.20 5.55 4.71
N PRO A 27 -2.10 6.27 5.40
CA PRO A 27 -2.64 7.51 4.89
C PRO A 27 -1.56 8.61 4.89
N VAL A 28 -1.75 9.59 4.01
CA VAL A 28 -0.98 10.84 4.03
C VAL A 28 -1.86 11.87 4.74
N GLU A 29 -1.39 12.39 5.88
CA GLU A 29 -2.15 13.36 6.70
C GLU A 29 -2.19 14.78 6.08
N ASP A 30 -1.36 15.02 5.07
CA ASP A 30 -1.28 16.30 4.37
C ASP A 30 -2.37 16.40 3.30
N SER A 31 -3.31 17.32 3.50
CA SER A 31 -4.44 17.57 2.60
C SER A 31 -4.03 18.11 1.23
N GLU A 32 -2.82 18.67 1.07
CA GLU A 32 -2.32 19.10 -0.24
C GLU A 32 -1.78 17.92 -1.07
N ILE A 33 -1.69 16.73 -0.46
CA ILE A 33 -1.12 15.51 -1.04
C ILE A 33 -2.14 14.36 -0.96
N SER A 34 -3.44 14.67 -1.04
CA SER A 34 -4.55 13.70 -0.94
C SER A 34 -4.51 12.60 -2.00
N ASP A 35 -3.78 12.83 -3.09
CA ASP A 35 -3.66 11.91 -4.22
C ASP A 35 -2.48 10.93 -4.10
N TYR A 36 -1.86 10.84 -2.92
CA TYR A 36 -0.76 9.91 -2.64
C TYR A 36 -1.09 8.98 -1.48
N VAL A 37 -0.40 7.84 -1.47
CA VAL A 37 -0.37 6.92 -0.34
C VAL A 37 1.06 6.69 0.09
N ARG A 38 1.23 6.35 1.37
CA ARG A 38 2.52 5.96 1.91
C ARG A 38 2.58 4.44 2.02
N VAL A 39 3.69 3.85 1.57
CA VAL A 39 4.00 2.44 1.79
C VAL A 39 5.25 2.35 2.65
N ARG A 40 5.16 1.65 3.77
CA ARG A 40 6.27 1.48 4.72
C ARG A 40 6.68 0.02 4.82
N ASN A 41 7.98 -0.25 4.66
CA ASN A 41 8.56 -1.58 4.84
C ASN A 41 9.85 -1.47 5.66
N GLY A 42 9.76 -1.78 6.95
CA GLY A 42 10.87 -1.57 7.87
C GLY A 42 11.30 -0.09 7.93
N SER A 43 12.53 0.18 7.49
CA SER A 43 13.10 1.54 7.38
C SER A 43 12.80 2.24 6.06
N GLU A 44 12.32 1.51 5.05
CA GLU A 44 12.01 2.08 3.74
C GLU A 44 10.61 2.68 3.74
N MET A 45 10.48 3.83 3.07
CA MET A 45 9.23 4.55 2.92
C MET A 45 9.12 5.05 1.49
N TRP A 46 7.99 4.75 0.85
CA TRP A 46 7.64 5.26 -0.47
C TRP A 46 6.38 6.10 -0.38
N LEU A 47 6.41 7.25 -1.05
CA LEU A 47 5.23 8.06 -1.29
C LEU A 47 4.82 7.87 -2.75
N LEU A 48 3.70 7.21 -2.96
CA LEU A 48 3.26 6.74 -4.28
C LEU A 48 1.97 7.45 -4.69
N PRO A 49 1.91 8.07 -5.88
CA PRO A 49 0.69 8.70 -6.36
C PRO A 49 -0.36 7.64 -6.70
N VAL A 50 -1.58 7.82 -6.21
CA VAL A 50 -2.69 6.88 -6.35
C VAL A 50 -3.02 6.60 -7.82
N LYS A 51 -2.89 7.61 -8.69
CA LYS A 51 -3.13 7.49 -10.13
C LYS A 51 -2.20 6.49 -10.84
N ASP A 52 -1.03 6.23 -10.29
CA ASP A 52 -0.05 5.32 -10.90
C ASP A 52 -0.24 3.89 -10.39
N ILE A 53 -1.08 3.66 -9.37
CA ILE A 53 -1.34 2.33 -8.80
C ILE A 53 -2.39 1.62 -9.65
N VAL A 54 -1.97 0.56 -10.35
CA VAL A 54 -2.84 -0.23 -11.22
C VAL A 54 -3.45 -1.44 -10.49
N LYS A 55 -2.79 -1.91 -9.42
CA LYS A 55 -3.25 -3.07 -8.65
C LYS A 55 -2.80 -3.00 -7.19
N VAL A 56 -3.70 -3.41 -6.30
CA VAL A 56 -3.44 -3.58 -4.86
C VAL A 56 -3.74 -5.03 -4.50
N THR A 57 -2.75 -5.74 -3.95
CA THR A 57 -2.91 -7.13 -3.49
C THR A 57 -2.64 -7.18 -1.99
N PRO A 58 -3.65 -7.38 -1.13
CA PRO A 58 -3.41 -7.53 0.29
C PRO A 58 -2.64 -8.82 0.56
N VAL A 59 -1.56 -8.71 1.34
CA VAL A 59 -0.82 -9.86 1.85
C VAL A 59 -1.59 -10.37 3.06
N GLN A 60 -2.42 -11.40 2.87
CA GLN A 60 -3.02 -12.07 4.01
C GLN A 60 -1.90 -12.59 4.90
N SER A 61 -1.85 -12.11 6.14
CA SER A 61 -1.09 -12.81 7.18
C SER A 61 -1.65 -14.22 7.21
N LYS A 62 -0.84 -15.22 6.83
CA LYS A 62 -1.22 -16.62 7.05
C LYS A 62 -1.51 -16.75 8.54
N SER A 63 -2.79 -16.75 8.91
CA SER A 63 -3.19 -17.10 10.26
C SER A 63 -2.78 -18.55 10.42
N PHE A 64 -1.61 -18.78 11.02
CA PHE A 64 -1.24 -20.11 11.49
C PHE A 64 -2.24 -20.46 12.58
N THR A 65 -3.33 -21.11 12.19
CA THR A 65 -4.19 -21.78 13.15
C THR A 65 -3.36 -22.96 13.64
N ILE A 66 -2.72 -22.79 14.79
CA ILE A 66 -2.13 -23.91 15.53
C ILE A 66 -3.34 -24.76 15.95
N LYS A 67 -3.51 -25.92 15.30
CA LYS A 67 -4.45 -26.94 15.74
C LYS A 67 -3.87 -27.72 16.91
#